data_AF-A0A2H3BH00-F1
#
_entry.id   AF-A0A2H3BH00-F1
#
_cell.length_a   1.000
_cell.length_b   1.000
_cell.length_c   1.000
_cell.angle_alpha   90.00
_cell.angle_beta   90.00
_cell.angle_gamma   90.00
#
_symmetry.space_group_name_H-M   'P 1'
#
loop_
_entity.id
_entity.type
_entity.pdbx_description
1 polymer ?
#
loop_
_entity_poly.entity_id
_entity_poly.type
_entity_poly.pdbx_seq_one_letter_code
_entity_poly.pdbx_strand_id
1 'polypeptide(L)'
;MPTSPHCPTCGYNQQGDAPSFHGPDLAVSRFDELLKSNNPPLQAEYVHLEGVIGDGHVFLSGLKERITRTRAVLEELLDEEKRVERLVESCKKIIRPIRSVPEDIVREIFLTCLDTDEREIKDSLDGKSPPLVLSKVCRNWRSVAVSTSQLWSSISLHFDQYRDAKACLHLLQIYLLRSGTQDIILSLHSTEALSNNHVIPVLLSSAPRWVDIRIFIPFLSLHNFSAVRGTLYRLNRLHVEFTDDPPTSPGPQVKPKFDAFE
;
A
#
# COMPACT_ATOMS: atom_id res chain seq x y z
N MET A 1 -31.13 9.86 -39.48
CA MET A 1 -31.31 8.54 -40.14
C MET A 1 -32.29 7.74 -39.31
N PRO A 2 -33.30 7.08 -39.90
CA PRO A 2 -34.28 6.32 -39.13
C PRO A 2 -33.57 5.12 -38.49
N THR A 3 -33.53 5.08 -37.17
CA THR A 3 -33.08 3.91 -36.42
C THR A 3 -34.05 2.78 -36.67
N SER A 4 -33.61 1.71 -37.32
CA SER A 4 -34.36 0.46 -37.47
C SER A 4 -34.99 0.08 -36.12
N PRO A 5 -36.29 -0.26 -36.05
CA PRO A 5 -36.95 -0.65 -34.79
C PRO A 5 -36.42 -2.00 -34.26
N HIS A 6 -35.58 -2.67 -35.05
CA HIS A 6 -34.95 -3.93 -34.74
C HIS A 6 -33.48 -3.72 -34.43
N CYS A 7 -33.03 -4.24 -33.29
CA CYS A 7 -31.60 -4.40 -33.05
C CYS A 7 -31.02 -5.36 -34.10
N PRO A 8 -30.10 -4.92 -34.97
CA PRO A 8 -29.55 -5.76 -36.05
C PRO A 8 -28.74 -6.95 -35.50
N THR A 9 -28.28 -6.86 -34.25
CA THR A 9 -27.42 -7.86 -33.61
C THR A 9 -28.21 -8.91 -32.81
N CYS A 10 -29.25 -8.51 -32.06
CA CYS A 10 -30.04 -9.46 -31.25
C CYS A 10 -31.48 -9.68 -31.75
N GLY A 11 -31.95 -8.92 -32.76
CA GLY A 11 -33.30 -9.03 -33.32
C GLY A 11 -34.40 -8.54 -32.37
N TYR A 12 -34.06 -7.82 -31.31
CA TYR A 12 -35.03 -7.27 -30.37
C TYR A 12 -35.82 -6.14 -31.05
N ASN A 13 -37.15 -6.24 -31.03
CA ASN A 13 -38.06 -5.24 -31.56
C ASN A 13 -38.65 -4.43 -30.40
N GLN A 14 -38.45 -3.10 -30.39
CA GLN A 14 -38.95 -2.24 -29.30
C GLN A 14 -40.46 -1.97 -29.38
N GLN A 15 -41.13 -2.36 -30.48
CA GLN A 15 -42.55 -2.09 -30.71
C GLN A 15 -43.31 -3.40 -30.97
N GLY A 16 -44.12 -3.82 -29.98
CA GLY A 16 -45.36 -4.55 -30.19
C GLY A 16 -45.25 -6.06 -30.45
N ASP A 17 -45.86 -6.82 -29.55
CA ASP A 17 -46.14 -8.26 -29.57
C ASP A 17 -44.96 -9.22 -29.43
N ALA A 18 -44.86 -9.80 -28.24
CA ALA A 18 -44.15 -11.04 -28.04
C ALA A 18 -44.69 -12.07 -29.05
N PRO A 19 -43.82 -12.88 -29.68
CA PRO A 19 -44.29 -13.95 -30.54
C PRO A 19 -45.26 -14.81 -29.72
N SER A 20 -46.49 -14.96 -30.22
CA SER A 20 -47.53 -15.75 -29.57
C SER A 20 -47.70 -17.04 -30.36
N PHE A 21 -47.60 -18.17 -29.67
CA PHE A 21 -47.90 -19.47 -30.24
C PHE A 21 -49.37 -19.79 -29.99
N HIS A 22 -50.11 -20.15 -31.03
CA HIS A 22 -51.51 -20.52 -30.91
C HIS A 22 -51.62 -22.05 -30.73
N GLY A 23 -52.44 -22.46 -29.76
CA GLY A 23 -52.72 -23.87 -29.49
C GLY A 23 -53.56 -24.51 -30.58
N PRO A 24 -53.87 -25.81 -30.43
CA PRO A 24 -54.68 -26.52 -31.41
C PRO A 24 -56.10 -25.96 -31.45
N ASP A 25 -56.69 -25.94 -32.65
CA ASP A 25 -58.06 -25.47 -32.90
C ASP A 25 -59.07 -26.52 -32.42
N LEU A 26 -59.05 -26.77 -31.11
CA LEU A 26 -59.99 -27.62 -30.39
C LEU A 26 -60.63 -26.80 -29.27
N ALA A 27 -61.90 -27.09 -28.97
CA ALA A 27 -62.54 -26.60 -27.77
C ALA A 27 -61.72 -27.03 -26.53
N VAL A 28 -61.47 -26.10 -25.62
CA VAL A 28 -60.67 -26.34 -24.40
C VAL A 28 -61.18 -27.55 -23.61
N SER A 29 -62.52 -27.73 -23.54
CA SER A 29 -63.15 -28.89 -22.90
C SER A 29 -62.83 -30.22 -23.57
N ARG A 30 -62.75 -30.25 -24.92
CA ARG A 30 -62.42 -31.44 -25.70
C ARG A 30 -60.94 -31.78 -25.58
N PHE A 31 -60.08 -30.76 -25.60
CA PHE A 31 -58.64 -30.94 -25.37
C PHE A 31 -58.37 -31.50 -23.96
N ASP A 32 -59.03 -30.97 -22.93
CA ASP A 32 -58.94 -31.48 -21.56
C ASP A 32 -59.49 -32.90 -21.39
N GLU A 33 -60.56 -33.26 -22.11
CA GLU A 33 -61.11 -34.61 -22.13
C GLU A 33 -60.10 -35.61 -22.70
N LEU A 34 -59.47 -35.27 -23.83
CA LEU A 34 -58.44 -36.09 -24.48
C LEU A 34 -57.18 -36.24 -23.63
N LEU A 35 -56.84 -35.23 -22.80
CA LEU A 35 -55.73 -35.33 -21.84
C LEU A 35 -56.04 -36.26 -20.65
N LYS A 36 -57.32 -36.43 -20.29
CA LYS A 36 -57.76 -37.20 -19.12
C LYS A 36 -58.28 -38.60 -19.45
N SER A 37 -58.39 -38.94 -20.73
CA SER A 37 -58.95 -40.20 -21.23
C SER A 37 -57.99 -40.86 -22.23
N ASN A 38 -58.05 -42.19 -22.35
CA ASN A 38 -57.34 -42.95 -23.38
C ASN A 38 -58.14 -43.06 -24.71
N ASN A 39 -59.21 -42.28 -24.88
CA ASN A 39 -59.99 -42.25 -26.11
C ASN A 39 -59.17 -41.66 -27.26
N PRO A 40 -59.16 -42.28 -28.46
CA PRO A 40 -58.43 -41.73 -29.60
C PRO A 40 -59.08 -40.42 -30.10
N PRO A 41 -58.29 -39.45 -30.58
CA PRO A 41 -58.80 -38.29 -31.31
C PRO A 41 -59.53 -38.69 -32.59
N LEU A 42 -60.41 -37.81 -33.07
CA LEU A 42 -61.00 -37.91 -34.39
C LEU A 42 -59.95 -37.62 -35.47
N GLN A 43 -60.15 -38.12 -36.70
CA GLN A 43 -59.20 -37.92 -37.79
C GLN A 43 -58.91 -36.44 -38.09
N ALA A 44 -59.92 -35.56 -37.97
CA ALA A 44 -59.72 -34.12 -38.11
C ALA A 44 -58.93 -33.51 -36.95
N GLU A 45 -59.16 -33.98 -35.71
CA GLU A 45 -58.39 -33.58 -34.52
C GLU A 45 -56.92 -33.99 -34.66
N TYR A 46 -56.64 -35.17 -35.23
CA TYR A 46 -55.27 -35.62 -35.54
C TYR A 46 -54.52 -34.64 -36.44
N VAL A 47 -55.15 -34.19 -37.54
CA VAL A 47 -54.52 -33.24 -38.48
C VAL A 47 -54.22 -31.91 -37.80
N HIS A 48 -55.14 -31.40 -36.97
CA HIS A 48 -54.90 -30.15 -36.23
C HIS A 48 -53.79 -30.30 -35.19
N LEU A 49 -53.76 -31.41 -34.43
CA LEU A 49 -52.73 -31.67 -33.43
C LEU A 49 -51.34 -31.83 -34.07
N GLU A 50 -51.23 -32.56 -35.19
CA GLU A 50 -49.97 -32.71 -35.94
C GLU A 50 -49.48 -31.36 -36.49
N GLY A 51 -50.38 -30.53 -37.02
CA GLY A 51 -50.04 -29.18 -37.48
C GLY A 51 -49.46 -28.31 -36.36
N VAL A 52 -50.12 -28.29 -35.19
CA VAL A 52 -49.66 -27.54 -34.02
C VAL A 52 -48.33 -28.07 -33.49
N ILE A 53 -48.11 -29.39 -33.52
CA ILE A 53 -46.80 -29.97 -33.18
C ILE A 53 -45.73 -29.47 -34.15
N GLY A 54 -45.99 -29.46 -35.46
CA GLY A 54 -45.08 -28.94 -36.48
C GLY A 54 -44.74 -27.46 -36.28
N ASP A 55 -45.76 -26.62 -36.17
CA ASP A 55 -45.62 -25.17 -35.93
C ASP A 55 -44.91 -24.89 -34.60
N GLY A 56 -45.21 -25.68 -33.57
CA GLY A 56 -44.58 -25.60 -32.26
C GLY A 56 -43.08 -25.89 -32.31
N HIS A 57 -42.65 -26.89 -33.07
CA HIS A 57 -41.22 -27.18 -33.26
C HIS A 57 -40.49 -26.01 -33.95
N VAL A 58 -41.08 -25.44 -35.01
CA VAL A 58 -40.50 -24.29 -35.71
C VAL A 58 -40.39 -23.08 -34.78
N PHE A 59 -41.45 -22.79 -34.04
CA PHE A 59 -41.51 -21.67 -33.11
C PHE A 59 -40.51 -21.82 -31.95
N LEU A 60 -40.43 -23.00 -31.34
CA LEU A 60 -39.46 -23.31 -30.29
C LEU A 60 -38.01 -23.17 -30.79
N SER A 61 -37.73 -23.60 -32.02
CA SER A 61 -36.41 -23.43 -32.65
C SER A 61 -36.05 -21.95 -32.75
N GLY A 62 -36.97 -21.12 -33.25
CA GLY A 62 -36.77 -19.67 -33.35
C GLY A 62 -36.56 -18.98 -31.99
N LEU A 63 -37.32 -19.38 -30.96
CA LEU A 63 -37.09 -18.88 -29.60
C LEU A 63 -35.73 -19.29 -29.04
N LYS A 64 -35.31 -20.55 -29.23
CA LYS A 64 -34.00 -21.04 -28.79
C LYS A 64 -32.85 -20.28 -29.46
N GLU A 65 -32.96 -20.00 -30.75
CA GLU A 65 -31.97 -19.22 -31.48
C GLU A 65 -31.87 -17.79 -30.93
N ARG A 66 -33.00 -17.12 -30.72
CA ARG A 66 -33.04 -15.77 -30.14
C ARG A 66 -32.49 -15.71 -28.72
N ILE A 67 -32.81 -16.70 -27.88
CA ILE A 67 -32.24 -16.82 -26.52
C ILE A 67 -30.73 -16.95 -26.61
N THR A 68 -30.24 -17.82 -27.50
CA THR A 68 -28.80 -18.05 -27.67
C THR A 68 -28.09 -16.78 -28.14
N ARG A 69 -28.64 -16.10 -29.15
CA ARG A 69 -28.12 -14.84 -29.68
C ARG A 69 -28.11 -13.73 -28.63
N THR A 70 -29.19 -13.59 -27.87
CA THR A 70 -29.29 -12.56 -26.81
C THR A 70 -28.31 -12.84 -25.68
N ARG A 71 -28.13 -14.10 -25.29
CA ARG A 71 -27.13 -14.49 -24.29
C ARG A 71 -25.71 -14.19 -24.76
N ALA A 72 -25.39 -14.48 -26.02
CA ALA A 72 -24.08 -14.17 -26.59
C ALA A 72 -23.78 -12.65 -26.57
N VAL A 73 -24.75 -11.82 -26.98
CA VAL A 73 -24.62 -10.35 -26.93
C VAL A 73 -24.47 -9.86 -25.49
N LEU A 74 -25.22 -10.43 -24.54
CA LEU A 74 -25.09 -10.08 -23.13
C LEU A 74 -23.69 -10.41 -22.60
N GLU A 75 -23.16 -11.57 -22.93
CA GLU A 75 -21.82 -11.99 -22.50
C GLU A 75 -20.73 -11.09 -23.07
N GLU A 76 -20.83 -10.71 -24.35
CA GLU A 76 -19.94 -9.73 -24.98
C GLU A 76 -19.97 -8.37 -24.26
N LEU A 77 -21.16 -7.87 -23.94
CA LEU A 77 -21.32 -6.59 -23.24
C LEU A 77 -20.77 -6.63 -21.81
N LEU A 78 -20.96 -7.73 -21.08
CA LEU A 78 -20.41 -7.91 -19.74
C LEU A 78 -18.87 -7.97 -19.75
N ASP A 79 -18.28 -8.57 -20.78
CA ASP A 79 -16.83 -8.60 -20.92
C ASP A 79 -16.27 -7.23 -21.30
N GLU A 80 -16.99 -6.49 -22.14
CA GLU A 80 -16.64 -5.12 -22.50
C GLU A 80 -16.78 -4.17 -21.30
N GLU A 81 -17.83 -4.31 -20.49
CA GLU A 81 -18.01 -3.59 -19.23
C GLU A 81 -16.80 -3.79 -18.31
N LYS A 82 -16.43 -5.04 -18.02
CA LYS A 82 -15.24 -5.37 -17.20
C LYS A 82 -13.94 -4.81 -17.80
N ARG A 83 -13.82 -4.79 -19.13
CA ARG A 83 -12.65 -4.23 -19.82
C ARG A 83 -12.57 -2.72 -19.60
N VAL A 84 -13.68 -2.01 -19.78
CA VAL A 84 -13.77 -0.56 -19.58
C VAL A 84 -13.52 -0.19 -18.11
N GLU A 85 -14.10 -0.92 -17.15
CA GLU A 85 -13.85 -0.70 -15.72
C GLU A 85 -12.35 -0.80 -15.38
N ARG A 86 -11.67 -1.85 -15.87
CA ARG A 86 -10.22 -2.01 -15.68
C ARG A 86 -9.43 -0.87 -16.30
N LEU A 87 -9.83 -0.39 -17.48
CA LEU A 87 -9.18 0.72 -18.15
C LEU A 87 -9.35 2.02 -17.37
N VAL A 88 -10.58 2.32 -16.92
CA VAL A 88 -10.90 3.50 -16.10
C VAL A 88 -10.08 3.50 -14.81
N GLU A 89 -9.99 2.38 -14.10
CA GLU A 89 -9.19 2.27 -12.88
C GLU A 89 -7.69 2.44 -13.15
N SER A 90 -7.20 1.93 -14.28
CA SER A 90 -5.82 2.15 -14.73
C SER A 90 -5.54 3.62 -15.00
N CYS A 91 -6.44 4.31 -15.71
CA CYS A 91 -6.36 5.75 -15.96
C CYS A 91 -6.39 6.56 -14.66
N LYS A 92 -7.30 6.23 -13.73
CA LYS A 92 -7.36 6.84 -12.39
C LYS A 92 -6.04 6.71 -11.64
N LYS A 93 -5.40 5.54 -11.70
CA LYS A 93 -4.06 5.32 -11.12
C LYS A 93 -2.99 6.17 -11.80
N ILE A 94 -3.08 6.37 -13.11
CA ILE A 94 -2.13 7.17 -13.90
C ILE A 94 -2.22 8.66 -13.60
N ILE A 95 -3.43 9.19 -13.46
CA ILE A 95 -3.63 10.63 -13.24
C ILE A 95 -3.55 11.05 -11.76
N ARG A 96 -3.20 10.14 -10.84
CA ARG A 96 -3.10 10.48 -9.41
C ARG A 96 -2.08 11.63 -9.22
N PRO A 97 -2.43 12.70 -8.48
CA PRO A 97 -1.57 13.88 -8.32
C PRO A 97 -0.16 13.56 -7.85
N ILE A 98 0.01 12.52 -7.03
CA ILE A 98 1.32 12.08 -6.51
C ILE A 98 2.36 11.74 -7.59
N ARG A 99 1.94 11.50 -8.84
CA ARG A 99 2.83 11.26 -9.99
C ARG A 99 3.29 12.55 -10.66
N SER A 100 2.65 13.67 -10.37
CA SER A 100 2.96 15.00 -10.93
C SER A 100 3.45 16.00 -9.88
N VAL A 101 3.57 15.60 -8.60
CA VAL A 101 4.15 16.47 -7.57
C VAL A 101 5.66 16.62 -7.86
N PRO A 102 6.18 17.85 -7.98
CA PRO A 102 7.62 18.08 -8.12
C PRO A 102 8.41 17.47 -6.96
N GLU A 103 9.62 16.98 -7.24
CA GLU A 103 10.45 16.33 -6.23
C GLU A 103 10.79 17.24 -5.05
N ASP A 104 10.94 18.53 -5.31
CA ASP A 104 11.16 19.61 -4.36
C ASP A 104 10.01 19.74 -3.35
N ILE A 105 8.76 19.65 -3.80
CA ILE A 105 7.60 19.65 -2.89
C ILE A 105 7.53 18.35 -2.09
N VAL A 106 7.83 17.19 -2.71
CA VAL A 106 7.89 15.90 -1.99
C VAL A 106 8.98 15.94 -0.91
N ARG A 107 10.14 16.51 -1.23
CA ARG A 107 11.25 16.69 -0.30
C ARG A 107 10.86 17.56 0.88
N GLU A 108 10.21 18.69 0.64
CA GLU A 108 9.75 19.58 1.70
C GLU A 108 8.79 18.85 2.65
N ILE A 109 7.82 18.13 2.10
CA ILE A 109 6.88 17.30 2.89
C ILE A 109 7.65 16.29 3.75
N PHE A 110 8.67 15.63 3.20
CA PHE A 110 9.47 14.65 3.93
C PHE A 110 10.22 15.29 5.10
N LEU A 111 10.77 16.48 4.91
CA LEU A 111 11.47 17.21 5.96
C LEU A 111 10.50 17.69 7.05
N THR A 112 9.28 18.12 6.69
CA THR A 112 8.24 18.45 7.68
C THR A 112 7.85 17.25 8.54
N CYS A 113 7.95 16.03 8.01
CA CYS A 113 7.68 14.80 8.77
C CYS A 113 8.73 14.49 9.85
N LEU A 114 9.88 15.18 9.85
CA LEU A 114 10.88 15.07 10.92
C LEU A 114 10.61 16.01 12.10
N ASP A 115 9.81 17.06 11.89
CA ASP A 115 9.58 18.16 12.85
C ASP A 115 8.42 17.89 13.82
N THR A 116 8.06 16.61 14.01
CA THR A 116 6.97 16.23 14.93
C THR A 116 7.42 16.27 16.37
N ASP A 117 6.81 17.18 17.13
CA ASP A 117 6.72 17.34 18.60
C ASP A 117 7.90 16.78 19.41
N GLU A 118 8.74 17.66 19.95
CA GLU A 118 9.93 17.37 20.77
C GLU A 118 9.67 16.42 21.96
N ARG A 119 8.40 16.21 22.31
CA ARG A 119 7.93 15.34 23.40
C ARG A 119 7.97 13.85 23.04
N GLU A 120 8.03 13.49 21.76
CA GLU A 120 8.14 12.10 21.29
C GLU A 120 9.43 11.90 20.51
N ILE A 121 10.58 11.95 21.20
CA ILE A 121 11.85 11.53 20.61
C ILE A 121 11.73 10.03 20.25
N LYS A 122 11.53 9.74 18.96
CA LYS A 122 11.40 8.38 18.42
C LYS A 122 12.77 7.87 17.95
N ASP A 123 13.03 6.59 18.18
CA ASP A 123 14.25 5.93 17.72
C ASP A 123 14.33 5.92 16.18
N SER A 124 15.44 6.39 15.62
CA SER A 124 15.64 6.46 14.17
C SER A 124 15.82 5.09 13.52
N LEU A 125 16.23 4.08 14.28
CA LEU A 125 16.40 2.71 13.81
C LEU A 125 15.10 1.88 13.91
N ASP A 126 14.02 2.43 14.49
CA ASP A 126 12.68 1.85 14.38
C ASP A 126 12.26 1.84 12.91
N GLY A 127 11.72 0.72 12.44
CA GLY A 127 11.13 0.56 11.11
C GLY A 127 9.97 1.52 10.82
N LYS A 128 9.41 2.17 11.84
CA LYS A 128 8.38 3.22 11.76
C LYS A 128 8.94 4.65 11.65
N SER A 129 10.26 4.83 11.71
CA SER A 129 10.87 6.15 11.53
C SER A 129 10.52 6.76 10.16
N PRO A 130 10.28 8.09 10.08
CA PRO A 130 9.86 8.73 8.84
C PRO A 130 10.76 8.42 7.63
N PRO A 131 12.12 8.50 7.71
CA PRO A 131 12.98 8.22 6.56
C PRO A 131 12.78 6.79 6.00
N LEU A 132 12.62 5.81 6.88
CA LEU A 132 12.41 4.41 6.48
C LEU A 132 11.02 4.19 5.90
N VAL A 133 9.97 4.74 6.50
CA VAL A 133 8.59 4.61 6.03
C VAL A 133 8.42 5.29 4.67
N LEU A 134 8.89 6.53 4.53
CA LEU A 134 8.80 7.30 3.28
C LEU A 134 9.52 6.57 2.13
N SER A 135 10.67 5.95 2.41
CA SER A 135 11.42 5.15 1.41
C SER A 135 10.72 3.86 0.96
N LYS A 136 9.66 3.43 1.64
CA LYS A 136 8.90 2.19 1.33
C LYS A 136 7.62 2.43 0.52
N VAL A 137 7.16 3.68 0.37
CA VAL A 137 5.87 4.01 -0.27
C VAL A 137 5.83 3.64 -1.76
N CYS A 138 6.73 4.20 -2.56
CA CYS A 138 6.85 3.89 -3.99
C CYS A 138 8.27 4.12 -4.50
N ARG A 139 8.56 3.74 -5.76
CA ARG A 139 9.89 3.93 -6.36
C ARG A 139 10.31 5.40 -6.40
N ASN A 140 9.39 6.30 -6.73
CA ASN A 140 9.67 7.74 -6.79
C ASN A 140 10.03 8.29 -5.41
N TRP A 141 9.21 8.00 -4.40
CA TRP A 141 9.44 8.43 -3.02
C TRP A 141 10.75 7.88 -2.45
N ARG A 142 11.09 6.63 -2.78
CA ARG A 142 12.39 6.06 -2.43
C ARG A 142 13.55 6.85 -3.03
N SER A 143 13.45 7.23 -4.31
CA SER A 143 14.47 8.02 -4.98
C SER A 143 14.65 9.39 -4.30
N VAL A 144 13.55 10.09 -4.02
CA VAL A 144 13.56 11.38 -3.33
C VAL A 144 14.11 11.25 -1.90
N ALA A 145 13.66 10.25 -1.14
CA ALA A 145 14.12 10.03 0.22
C ALA A 145 15.62 9.73 0.26
N VAL A 146 16.13 8.86 -0.62
CA VAL A 146 17.55 8.49 -0.66
C VAL A 146 18.44 9.66 -1.12
N SER A 147 17.97 10.49 -2.04
CA SER A 147 18.71 11.67 -2.53
C SER A 147 18.66 12.87 -1.58
N THR A 148 17.77 12.85 -0.58
CA THR A 148 17.63 13.93 0.40
C THR A 148 18.44 13.61 1.64
N SER A 149 19.74 13.92 1.64
CA SER A 149 20.64 13.59 2.74
C SER A 149 20.24 14.18 4.10
N GLN A 150 19.64 15.37 4.12
CA GLN A 150 19.13 16.02 5.35
C GLN A 150 18.08 15.16 6.07
N LEU A 151 17.33 14.32 5.33
CA LEU A 151 16.34 13.41 5.91
C LEU A 151 17.00 12.34 6.83
N TRP A 152 18.29 12.08 6.65
CA TRP A 152 19.05 11.03 7.34
C TRP A 152 20.07 11.58 8.35
N SER A 153 20.13 12.91 8.53
CA SER A 153 21.17 13.55 9.33
C SER A 153 20.76 13.82 10.79
N SER A 154 19.49 13.68 11.13
CA SER A 154 19.03 13.65 12.53
C SER A 154 18.88 12.21 13.00
N ILE A 155 19.69 11.80 13.97
CA ILE A 155 19.76 10.41 14.43
C ILE A 155 19.50 10.38 15.94
N SER A 156 18.40 9.74 16.34
CA SER A 156 18.09 9.42 17.73
C SER A 156 18.25 7.92 17.97
N LEU A 157 19.01 7.54 18.99
CA LEU A 157 19.31 6.15 19.33
C LEU A 157 18.86 5.84 20.76
N HIS A 158 17.91 4.91 20.90
CA HIS A 158 17.38 4.42 22.16
C HIS A 158 17.89 2.99 22.37
N PHE A 159 19.08 2.87 22.95
CA PHE A 159 19.83 1.62 23.00
C PHE A 159 19.07 0.49 23.71
N ASP A 160 18.24 0.82 24.70
CA ASP A 160 17.47 -0.15 25.48
C ASP A 160 16.40 -0.88 24.63
N GLN A 161 16.07 -0.35 23.44
CA GLN A 161 15.09 -0.95 22.53
C GLN A 161 15.71 -2.00 21.58
N TYR A 162 17.04 -2.12 21.56
CA TYR A 162 17.75 -2.92 20.56
C TYR A 162 17.80 -4.40 20.93
N ARG A 163 16.88 -5.17 20.36
CA ARG A 163 16.84 -6.64 20.48
C ARG A 163 17.78 -7.34 19.50
N ASP A 164 17.97 -6.76 18.32
CA ASP A 164 18.84 -7.30 17.26
C ASP A 164 19.94 -6.28 16.92
N ALA A 165 21.10 -6.46 17.53
CA ALA A 165 22.24 -5.58 17.33
C ALA A 165 22.71 -5.53 15.87
N LYS A 166 22.56 -6.61 15.09
CA LYS A 166 22.98 -6.64 13.67
C LYS A 166 22.05 -5.80 12.81
N ALA A 167 20.75 -5.89 13.05
CA ALA A 167 19.76 -5.06 12.36
C ALA A 167 20.00 -3.57 12.65
N CYS A 168 20.20 -3.20 13.92
CA CYS A 168 20.50 -1.83 14.31
C CYS A 168 21.79 -1.30 13.67
N LEU A 169 22.86 -2.12 13.67
CA LEU A 169 24.11 -1.78 13.01
C LEU A 169 23.93 -1.49 11.51
N HIS A 170 23.21 -2.36 10.81
CA HIS A 170 22.96 -2.20 9.39
C HIS A 170 22.15 -0.92 9.10
N LEU A 171 21.13 -0.65 9.91
CA LEU A 171 20.33 0.57 9.75
C LEU A 171 21.15 1.82 10.05
N LEU A 172 21.97 1.84 11.11
CA LEU A 172 22.84 2.97 11.40
C LEU A 172 23.81 3.24 10.24
N GLN A 173 24.42 2.20 9.66
CA GLN A 173 25.26 2.35 8.47
C GLN A 173 24.51 2.97 7.30
N ILE A 174 23.25 2.57 7.08
CA ILE A 174 22.39 3.18 6.05
C ILE A 174 22.16 4.67 6.34
N TYR A 175 21.85 5.04 7.58
CA TYR A 175 21.68 6.44 7.97
C TYR A 175 22.95 7.26 7.72
N LEU A 176 24.10 6.77 8.19
CA LEU A 176 25.40 7.45 8.03
C LEU A 176 25.84 7.57 6.57
N LEU A 177 25.52 6.57 5.74
CA LEU A 177 25.80 6.59 4.31
C LEU A 177 24.91 7.62 3.60
N ARG A 178 23.60 7.62 3.90
CA ARG A 178 22.63 8.49 3.21
C ARG A 178 22.70 9.94 3.67
N SER A 179 23.14 10.20 4.91
CA SER A 179 23.41 11.55 5.38
C SER A 179 24.57 12.22 4.63
N GLY A 180 25.39 11.46 3.90
CA GLY A 180 26.36 12.00 2.95
C GLY A 180 27.38 12.91 3.63
N THR A 181 27.43 14.20 3.29
CA THR A 181 28.31 15.19 3.93
C THR A 181 27.57 16.12 4.89
N GLN A 182 26.29 15.85 5.17
CA GLN A 182 25.49 16.69 6.06
C GLN A 182 25.99 16.62 7.50
N ASP A 183 25.80 17.74 8.19
CA ASP A 183 26.00 17.84 9.62
C ASP A 183 24.96 16.99 10.36
N ILE A 184 25.40 16.32 11.42
CA ILE A 184 24.61 15.33 12.14
C ILE A 184 24.18 15.89 13.49
N ILE A 185 22.88 15.79 13.76
CA ILE A 185 22.27 16.03 15.06
C ILE A 185 22.06 14.67 15.71
N LEU A 186 22.59 14.50 16.92
CA LEU A 186 22.52 13.25 17.67
C LEU A 186 21.71 13.39 18.95
N SER A 187 20.87 12.40 19.22
CA SER A 187 20.25 12.16 20.51
C SER A 187 20.52 10.72 20.94
N LEU A 188 21.11 10.52 22.11
CA LEU A 188 21.51 9.21 22.61
C LEU A 188 20.79 8.97 23.93
N HIS A 189 20.06 7.85 24.03
CA HIS A 189 19.27 7.48 25.19
C HIS A 189 19.56 6.04 25.59
N SER A 190 19.91 5.81 26.85
CA SER A 190 19.99 4.48 27.45
C SER A 190 19.85 4.57 28.96
N THR A 191 19.18 3.62 29.60
CA THR A 191 19.20 3.45 31.06
C THR A 191 20.17 2.35 31.51
N GLU A 192 20.66 1.54 30.57
CA GLU A 192 21.56 0.42 30.82
C GLU A 192 23.01 0.75 30.45
N ALA A 193 23.97 0.00 31.02
CA ALA A 193 25.37 0.20 30.72
C ALA A 193 25.66 -0.09 29.23
N LEU A 194 26.35 0.83 28.55
CA LEU A 194 26.67 0.70 27.12
C LEU A 194 27.98 -0.04 26.84
N SER A 195 28.54 -0.71 27.85
CA SER A 195 29.76 -1.50 27.73
C SER A 195 29.62 -2.56 26.62
N ASN A 196 30.62 -2.65 25.74
CA ASN A 196 30.65 -3.58 24.59
C ASN A 196 29.56 -3.38 23.51
N ASN A 197 28.88 -2.23 23.46
CA ASN A 197 27.90 -1.97 22.40
C ASN A 197 28.56 -1.75 21.03
N HIS A 198 28.30 -2.64 20.07
CA HIS A 198 28.88 -2.58 18.72
C HIS A 198 28.40 -1.41 17.87
N VAL A 199 27.24 -0.80 18.19
CA VAL A 199 26.70 0.36 17.47
C VAL A 199 27.56 1.60 17.71
N ILE A 200 28.17 1.72 18.90
CA ILE A 200 28.97 2.89 19.27
C ILE A 200 30.15 3.11 18.33
N PRO A 201 31.06 2.14 18.08
CA PRO A 201 32.17 2.36 17.14
C PRO A 201 31.74 2.86 15.75
N VAL A 202 30.64 2.33 15.22
CA VAL A 202 30.08 2.78 13.93
C VAL A 202 29.57 4.21 14.04
N LEU A 203 28.87 4.55 15.12
CA LEU A 203 28.43 5.92 15.40
C LEU A 203 29.62 6.88 15.47
N LEU A 204 30.67 6.55 16.23
CA LEU A 204 31.85 7.42 16.42
C LEU A 204 32.58 7.73 15.11
N SER A 205 32.50 6.85 14.10
CA SER A 205 33.09 7.11 12.76
C SER A 205 32.53 8.38 12.10
N SER A 206 31.37 8.86 12.55
CA SER A 206 30.70 10.06 12.05
C SER A 206 30.96 11.32 12.87
N ALA A 207 31.75 11.22 13.96
CA ALA A 207 31.97 12.30 14.92
C ALA A 207 32.46 13.64 14.36
N PRO A 208 33.32 13.69 13.32
CA PRO A 208 33.69 14.92 12.65
C PRO A 208 32.53 15.77 12.12
N ARG A 209 31.35 15.17 11.92
CA ARG A 209 30.15 15.84 11.40
C ARG A 209 29.14 16.23 12.49
N TRP A 210 29.41 15.94 13.76
CA TRP A 210 28.44 16.18 14.83
C TRP A 210 28.38 17.68 15.17
N VAL A 211 27.18 18.24 15.14
CA VAL A 211 26.93 19.67 15.43
C VAL A 211 26.11 19.91 16.69
N ASP A 212 25.21 19.00 17.02
CA ASP A 212 24.38 19.05 18.23
C ASP A 212 24.28 17.62 18.77
N ILE A 213 24.64 17.45 20.04
CA ILE A 213 24.62 16.16 20.71
C ILE A 213 23.87 16.31 22.02
N ARG A 214 22.82 15.50 22.18
CA ARG A 214 22.12 15.28 23.44
C ARG A 214 22.38 13.86 23.91
N ILE A 215 22.87 13.70 25.13
CA ILE A 215 23.22 12.41 25.72
C ILE A 215 22.45 12.25 27.03
N PHE A 216 21.71 11.16 27.14
CA PHE A 216 21.04 10.69 28.34
C PHE A 216 21.40 9.22 28.56
N ILE A 217 22.49 8.96 29.27
CA ILE A 217 23.07 7.61 29.46
C ILE A 217 23.61 7.44 30.89
N PRO A 218 23.94 6.22 31.36
CA PRO A 218 24.60 6.06 32.65
C PRO A 218 25.97 6.76 32.70
N PHE A 219 26.34 7.30 33.86
CA PHE A 219 27.56 8.08 34.08
C PHE A 219 28.81 7.36 33.57
N LEU A 220 28.95 6.08 33.89
CA LEU A 220 30.09 5.29 33.45
C LEU A 220 30.10 5.14 31.92
N SER A 221 28.96 5.01 31.25
CA SER A 221 28.87 4.82 29.78
C SER A 221 29.45 6.00 28.97
N LEU A 222 29.67 7.16 29.58
CA LEU A 222 30.31 8.30 28.93
C LEU A 222 31.73 7.99 28.45
N HIS A 223 32.45 7.06 29.10
CA HIS A 223 33.80 6.67 28.69
C HIS A 223 33.87 6.07 27.27
N ASN A 224 32.77 5.47 26.79
CA ASN A 224 32.67 4.88 25.45
C ASN A 224 32.87 5.91 24.33
N PHE A 225 32.66 7.19 24.63
CA PHE A 225 32.80 8.30 23.68
C PHE A 225 34.15 9.01 23.79
N SER A 226 35.08 8.52 24.61
CA SER A 226 36.43 9.12 24.73
C SER A 226 37.22 9.11 23.40
N ALA A 227 36.92 8.19 22.49
CA ALA A 227 37.60 8.06 21.20
C ALA A 227 37.30 9.22 20.22
N VAL A 228 36.26 10.03 20.46
CA VAL A 228 35.94 11.20 19.62
C VAL A 228 36.63 12.48 20.09
N ARG A 229 37.44 12.42 21.15
CA ARG A 229 38.26 13.52 21.63
C ARG A 229 39.13 14.08 20.48
N GLY A 230 39.14 15.41 20.34
CA GLY A 230 39.87 16.11 19.27
C GLY A 230 39.24 16.01 17.87
N THR A 231 38.08 15.34 17.71
CA THR A 231 37.39 15.23 16.40
C THR A 231 36.11 16.07 16.30
N LEU A 232 35.67 16.67 17.42
CA LEU A 232 34.39 17.37 17.55
C LEU A 232 34.47 18.85 17.14
N TYR A 233 35.16 19.16 16.03
CA TYR A 233 35.43 20.54 15.61
C TYR A 233 34.21 21.29 15.06
N ARG A 234 33.11 20.58 14.73
CA ARG A 234 31.84 21.19 14.30
C ARG A 234 30.81 21.31 15.43
N LEU A 235 31.14 20.85 16.64
CA LEU A 235 30.20 20.76 17.74
C LEU A 235 29.80 22.16 18.24
N ASN A 236 28.52 22.49 18.11
CA ASN A 236 27.94 23.76 18.56
C ASN A 236 27.19 23.61 19.88
N ARG A 237 26.54 22.46 20.09
CA ARG A 237 25.70 22.18 21.27
C ARG A 237 26.03 20.81 21.83
N LEU A 238 26.26 20.75 23.13
CA LEU A 238 26.45 19.52 23.88
C LEU A 238 25.58 19.58 25.12
N HIS A 239 24.70 18.60 25.28
CA HIS A 239 23.91 18.40 26.47
C HIS A 239 24.14 16.99 26.98
N VAL A 240 24.51 16.85 28.25
CA VAL A 240 24.76 15.56 28.89
C VAL A 240 23.97 15.53 30.20
N GLU A 241 23.12 14.53 30.31
CA GLU A 241 22.36 14.20 31.50
C GLU A 241 22.59 12.71 31.80
N PHE A 242 22.68 12.35 33.08
CA PHE A 242 22.96 10.98 33.51
C PHE A 242 21.70 10.33 34.06
N THR A 243 21.50 9.06 33.73
CA THR A 243 20.34 8.28 34.19
C THR A 243 20.50 7.72 35.59
N ASP A 244 21.73 7.71 36.10
CA ASP A 244 22.13 7.25 37.42
C ASP A 244 22.98 8.29 38.14
N ASP A 245 23.01 8.21 39.47
CA ASP A 245 23.85 9.10 40.27
C ASP A 245 25.34 8.79 40.02
N PRO A 246 26.20 9.80 39.83
CA PRO A 246 27.63 9.58 39.76
C PRO A 246 28.14 8.95 41.06
N PRO A 247 29.15 8.06 40.99
CA PRO A 247 29.65 7.36 42.17
C PRO A 247 30.12 8.34 43.24
N THR A 248 29.58 8.19 44.46
CA THR A 248 29.73 9.12 45.59
C THR A 248 31.14 9.13 46.22
N SER A 249 32.05 8.25 45.77
CA SER A 249 33.39 8.06 46.32
C SER A 249 34.43 8.02 45.20
N PRO A 250 35.47 8.88 45.19
CA PRO A 250 36.55 8.79 44.23
C PRO A 250 37.46 7.61 44.59
N GLY A 251 37.11 6.41 44.15
CA GLY A 251 38.04 5.28 44.11
C GLY A 251 39.18 5.52 43.09
N PRO A 252 40.24 4.70 43.08
CA PRO A 252 41.43 4.90 42.23
C PRO A 252 41.19 4.79 40.71
N GLN A 253 39.93 4.70 40.25
CA GLN A 253 39.53 4.78 38.85
C GLN A 253 38.52 5.92 38.62
N VAL A 254 38.94 7.18 38.77
CA VAL A 254 38.19 8.29 38.19
C VAL A 254 38.45 8.31 36.69
N LYS A 255 37.41 8.12 35.88
CA LYS A 255 37.24 8.76 34.57
C LYS A 255 35.82 8.49 34.07
N PRO A 256 35.01 9.55 33.99
CA PRO A 256 34.80 10.10 32.66
C PRO A 256 34.91 11.63 32.69
N LYS A 257 36.03 12.14 32.17
CA LYS A 257 36.09 13.52 31.66
C LYS A 257 35.77 13.41 30.17
N PHE A 258 34.57 13.82 29.77
CA PHE A 258 34.28 14.06 28.35
C PHE A 258 34.85 15.44 28.01
N ASP A 259 36.12 15.46 27.63
CA ASP A 259 36.77 16.68 27.16
C ASP A 259 36.71 16.70 25.63
N ALA A 260 35.71 17.37 25.09
CA ALA A 260 35.52 17.52 23.65
C ALA A 260 36.50 18.53 23.02
N PHE A 261 37.24 19.30 23.83
CA PHE A 261 37.86 20.57 23.41
C PHE A 261 39.38 20.67 23.65
N GLU A 262 40.03 19.61 24.15
CA GLU A 262 41.50 19.49 24.23
C GLU A 262 42.07 18.41 23.30
#